data_AF-A0A920K975-F1
#
_entry.id   AF-A0A920K975-F1
#
_cell.length_a   1.000
_cell.length_b   1.000
_cell.length_c   1.000
_cell.angle_alpha   90.00
_cell.angle_beta   90.00
_cell.angle_gamma   90.00
#
_symmetry.space_group_name_H-M   'P 1'
#
loop_
_entity.id
_entity.type
_entity.pdbx_description
1 polymer ?
#
loop_
_entity_poly.entity_id
_entity_poly.type
_entity_poly.pdbx_seq_one_letter_code
_entity_poly.pdbx_strand_id
1 'polypeptide(L)' 'MPGTPITFDERTVGEIRSVAGDLAMALLKIASVKDSNAREETFTANESSIIPIQPNWMKF' A
#
# COMPACT_ATOMS: atom_id res chain seq x y z
N MET A 1 8.65 -9.02 -1.40
CA MET A 1 9.92 -8.92 -0.65
C MET A 1 10.24 -7.45 -0.40
N PRO A 2 11.13 -7.07 0.53
CA PRO A 2 11.58 -5.67 0.63
C PRO A 2 12.06 -5.14 -0.72
N GLY A 3 11.68 -3.91 -1.06
CA GLY A 3 11.92 -3.28 -2.37
C GLY A 3 10.93 -3.69 -3.46
N THR A 4 9.96 -4.58 -3.19
CA THR A 4 8.90 -4.88 -4.15
C THR A 4 8.05 -3.62 -4.39
N PRO A 5 7.91 -3.16 -5.64
CA PRO A 5 7.13 -1.98 -5.96
C PRO A 5 5.65 -2.23 -5.68
N ILE A 6 4.99 -1.19 -5.17
CA ILE A 6 3.55 -1.18 -4.97
C ILE A 6 2.93 -0.28 -6.04
N THR A 7 1.96 -0.83 -6.74
CA THR A 7 1.25 -0.17 -7.83
C THR A 7 -0.20 0.13 -7.48
N PHE A 8 -0.68 1.25 -8.02
CA PHE A 8 -2.09 1.67 -7.99
C PHE A 8 -2.35 2.46 -9.25
N ASP A 9 -3.45 2.16 -9.95
CA ASP A 9 -3.79 2.80 -11.23
C ASP A 9 -2.61 2.76 -12.22
N GLU A 10 -1.99 1.57 -12.35
CA GLU A 10 -0.82 1.29 -13.20
C GLU A 10 0.45 2.10 -12.87
N ARG A 11 0.48 2.81 -11.74
CA ARG A 11 1.60 3.65 -11.32
C ARG A 11 2.27 3.13 -10.07
N THR A 12 3.59 3.23 -10.00
CA THR A 12 4.32 2.99 -8.76
C THR A 12 4.04 4.09 -7.73
N VAL A 13 3.46 3.68 -6.61
CA VAL A 13 3.03 4.56 -5.51
C VAL A 13 3.77 4.31 -4.21
N GLY A 14 4.63 3.30 -4.19
CA GLY A 14 5.43 2.97 -3.02
C GLY A 14 6.22 1.68 -3.17
N GLU A 15 6.70 1.16 -2.05
CA GLU A 15 7.45 -0.10 -1.99
C GLU A 15 7.29 -0.79 -0.63
N ILE A 16 7.39 -2.12 -0.64
CA ILE A 16 7.43 -2.95 0.56
C ILE A 16 8.77 -2.74 1.30
N ARG A 17 8.72 -2.58 2.63
CA ARG A 17 9.89 -2.41 3.51
C ARG A 17 10.22 -3.66 4.31
N SER A 18 9.20 -4.35 4.78
CA SER A 18 9.33 -5.60 5.53
C SER A 18 8.09 -6.46 5.35
N VAL A 19 8.24 -7.78 5.57
CA VAL A 19 7.18 -8.78 5.42
C VAL A 19 7.27 -9.77 6.58
N ALA A 20 6.13 -10.17 7.13
CA ALA A 20 6.00 -11.23 8.12
C ALA A 20 4.68 -11.98 7.89
N GLY A 21 4.75 -13.19 7.31
CA GLY A 21 3.55 -13.95 6.94
C GLY A 21 2.72 -13.22 5.90
N ASP A 22 1.45 -12.98 6.23
CA ASP A 22 0.45 -12.24 5.45
C ASP A 22 0.49 -10.71 5.69
N LEU A 23 1.38 -10.24 6.57
CA LEU A 23 1.54 -8.83 6.89
C LEU A 23 2.78 -8.24 6.22
N ALA A 24 2.68 -6.96 5.86
CA ALA A 24 3.80 -6.18 5.36
C ALA A 24 3.76 -4.74 5.85
N MET A 25 4.93 -4.13 6.02
CA MET A 25 5.04 -2.67 6.08
C MET A 25 5.45 -2.13 4.72
N ALA A 26 4.84 -1.02 4.34
CA ALA A 26 5.06 -0.36 3.07
C ALA A 26 5.34 1.13 3.27
N LEU A 27 6.21 1.70 2.43
CA LEU A 27 6.29 3.15 2.23
C LEU A 27 5.37 3.52 1.08
N LEU A 28 4.35 4.36 1.32
CA LEU A 28 3.33 4.74 0.34
C LEU A 28 3.20 6.27 0.24
N LYS A 29 2.84 6.76 -0.95
CA LYS A 29 2.37 8.14 -1.14
C LYS A 29 1.02 8.34 -0.45
N ILE A 30 0.92 9.33 0.44
CA ILE A 30 -0.32 9.64 1.17
C ILE A 30 -1.51 9.91 0.23
N ALA A 31 -1.29 10.63 -0.88
CA ALA A 31 -2.33 10.89 -1.87
C ALA A 31 -2.94 9.58 -2.41
N SER A 32 -2.11 8.59 -2.73
CA SER A 32 -2.57 7.29 -3.22
C SER A 32 -3.35 6.50 -2.16
N VAL A 33 -3.00 6.63 -0.88
CA VAL A 33 -3.79 6.04 0.23
C VAL A 33 -5.17 6.70 0.32
N LYS A 34 -5.26 8.03 0.16
CA LYS A 34 -6.54 8.75 0.12
C LYS A 34 -7.40 8.30 -1.07
N ASP A 35 -6.80 8.17 -2.26
CA ASP A 35 -7.50 7.75 -3.48
C ASP A 35 -8.01 6.31 -3.37
N SER A 36 -7.17 5.39 -2.89
CA SER A 36 -7.54 3.99 -2.63
C SER A 36 -8.70 3.89 -1.64
N ASN A 37 -8.66 4.64 -0.54
CA ASN A 37 -9.75 4.67 0.44
C ASN A 37 -11.05 5.24 -0.14
N ALA A 38 -10.98 6.31 -0.94
CA ALA A 38 -12.16 6.92 -1.54
C ALA A 38 -12.82 6.05 -2.62
N ARG A 39 -12.03 5.21 -3.29
CA ARG A 39 -12.48 4.31 -4.37
C ARG A 39 -12.77 2.89 -3.88
N GLU A 40 -12.46 2.58 -2.62
CA GLU A 40 -12.52 1.23 -2.05
C GLU A 40 -11.69 0.20 -2.85
N GLU A 41 -10.56 0.64 -3.41
CA GLU A 41 -9.68 -0.18 -4.25
C GLU A 41 -8.38 -0.56 -3.55
N THR A 42 -7.84 -1.74 -3.85
CA THR A 42 -6.59 -2.24 -3.26
C THR A 42 -5.37 -1.88 -4.09
N PHE A 43 -4.22 -1.80 -3.44
CA PHE A 43 -2.94 -1.74 -4.14
C PHE A 43 -2.53 -3.12 -4.62
N THR A 44 -1.60 -3.17 -5.58
CA THR A 44 -0.97 -4.41 -6.04
C THR A 44 0.52 -4.40 -5.78
N ALA A 45 1.07 -5.53 -5.35
CA ALA A 45 2.51 -5.75 -5.19
C ALA A 45 2.83 -7.13 -5.77
N ASN A 46 3.47 -7.17 -6.95
CA ASN A 46 3.52 -8.35 -7.81
C ASN A 46 2.10 -8.88 -8.08
N GLU A 47 1.77 -10.07 -7.57
CA GLU A 47 0.47 -10.75 -7.73
C GLU A 47 -0.41 -10.64 -6.47
N SER A 48 0.03 -9.90 -5.46
CA SER A 48 -0.68 -9.76 -4.19
C SER A 48 -1.45 -8.46 -4.10
N SER A 49 -2.71 -8.54 -3.68
CA SER A 49 -3.49 -7.37 -3.26
C SER A 49 -3.08 -6.92 -1.87
N ILE A 50 -2.84 -5.62 -1.71
CA ILE A 50 -2.43 -5.01 -0.44
C ILE A 50 -3.53 -4.05 -0.01
N ILE A 51 -4.04 -4.26 1.20
CA ILE A 51 -5.00 -3.36 1.85
C ILE A 51 -4.23 -2.50 2.85
N PRO A 52 -4.17 -1.17 2.69
CA PRO A 52 -3.53 -0.32 3.67
C PRO A 52 -4.37 -0.30 4.95
N ILE A 53 -3.73 -0.44 6.10
CA ILE A 53 -4.38 -0.21 7.38
C ILE A 53 -3.93 1.16 7.86
N GLN A 54 -4.85 2.13 7.89
CA GLN A 54 -4.58 3.42 8.51
C GLN A 54 -4.66 3.27 10.03
N PRO A 55 -3.56 3.50 10.77
CA PRO A 55 -3.60 3.44 12.23
C PRO A 55 -4.51 4.54 12.78
N ASN A 56 -5.22 4.26 13.88
CA ASN A 56 -6.18 5.20 14.50
C ASN A 56 -5.57 6.54 14.96
N TRP A 57 -4.26 6.58 15.22
CA TRP A 57 -3.52 7.78 15.60
C TRP A 57 -3.10 8.63 14.40
N MET A 58 -3.17 8.08 13.19
CA MET A 58 -2.74 8.74 11.97
C MET A 58 -3.92 9.51 11.36
N LYS A 59 -3.78 10.85 11.27
CA LYS A 59 -4.77 11.75 10.67
C LYS A 59 -4.18 12.36 9.39
N PHE A 60 -4.96 12.39 8.31
CA PHE A 60 -4.58 13.02 7.05
C PHE A 60 -5.71 13.88 6.49
#